data_AF-A0A7Y2KX32-F1
#
_entry.id   AF-A0A7Y2KX32-F1
#
_cell.length_a   1.000
_cell.length_b   1.000
_cell.length_c   1.000
_cell.angle_alpha   90.00
_cell.angle_beta   90.00
_cell.angle_gamma   90.00
#
_symmetry.space_group_name_H-M   'P 1'
#
loop_
_entity.id
_entity.type
_entity.pdbx_description
1 polymer ?
#
loop_
_entity_poly.entity_id
_entity_poly.type
_entity_poly.pdbx_seq_one_letter_code
_entity_poly.pdbx_strand_id
1 'polypeptide(L)'
;MSNSSNAGAVLRVGIFFDGTANNQFNSLQGQQRQEQGLLIDPGSSYASAVTNIAKLHQCYPAQSGFDPAGHAVTSLYISGIGTTTGAADTQFPGQTYGRGHTGVLGKAELARTRLTECLQHFVAQLPPNTLSRLQLDLFGFSRGAAAARHFVNQINAS
;
A
#
# COMPACT_ATOMS: atom_id res chain seq x y z
N MET A 1 -12.55 8.97 41.12
CA MET A 1 -12.23 7.60 40.66
C MET A 1 -12.33 7.59 39.15
N SER A 2 -11.21 7.71 38.44
CA SER A 2 -11.20 7.64 36.98
C SER A 2 -11.19 6.17 36.56
N ASN A 3 -12.27 5.72 35.92
CA ASN A 3 -12.26 4.45 35.18
C ASN A 3 -11.30 4.60 34.00
N SER A 4 -10.02 4.31 34.20
CA SER A 4 -9.12 3.99 33.09
C SER A 4 -9.53 2.62 32.56
N SER A 5 -10.45 2.60 31.60
CA SER A 5 -10.67 1.40 30.80
C SER A 5 -9.31 1.02 30.22
N ASN A 6 -8.83 -0.16 30.61
CA ASN A 6 -7.58 -0.77 30.16
C ASN A 6 -7.73 -1.24 28.68
N ALA A 7 -8.29 -0.39 27.84
CA ALA A 7 -8.50 -0.63 26.42
C ALA A 7 -7.25 -0.12 25.72
N GLY A 8 -6.25 -1.00 25.56
CA GLY A 8 -5.02 -0.61 24.86
C GLY A 8 -5.30 -0.27 23.39
N ALA A 9 -4.44 0.54 22.80
CA ALA A 9 -4.66 1.12 21.47
C ALA A 9 -4.76 0.07 20.37
N VAL A 10 -5.63 0.30 19.39
CA VAL A 10 -5.81 -0.59 18.23
C VAL A 10 -5.47 0.18 16.96
N LEU A 11 -4.54 -0.37 16.18
CA LEU A 11 -4.19 0.15 14.86
C LEU A 11 -4.69 -0.82 13.79
N ARG A 12 -5.46 -0.31 12.83
CA ARG A 12 -5.88 -1.02 11.61
C ARG A 12 -5.17 -0.44 10.40
N VAL A 13 -4.54 -1.29 9.60
CA VAL A 13 -3.83 -0.90 8.37
C VAL A 13 -4.42 -1.65 7.19
N GLY A 14 -5.03 -0.92 6.25
CA GLY A 14 -5.43 -1.45 4.94
C GLY A 14 -4.24 -1.48 3.99
N ILE A 15 -3.92 -2.62 3.38
CA ILE A 15 -2.78 -2.76 2.45
C ILE A 15 -3.28 -3.21 1.09
N PHE A 16 -3.04 -2.39 0.07
CA PHE A 16 -3.65 -2.51 -1.26
C PHE A 16 -2.59 -2.80 -2.32
N PHE A 17 -2.59 -4.01 -2.86
CA PHE A 17 -1.64 -4.47 -3.88
C PHE A 17 -2.27 -4.44 -5.28
N ASP A 18 -1.83 -3.51 -6.13
CA ASP A 18 -2.42 -3.35 -7.46
C ASP A 18 -1.96 -4.42 -8.47
N GLY A 19 -2.72 -4.57 -9.55
CA GLY A 19 -2.41 -5.42 -10.69
C GLY A 19 -1.19 -4.95 -11.47
N THR A 20 -0.67 -5.78 -12.36
CA THR A 20 0.56 -5.47 -13.10
C THR A 20 0.40 -4.30 -14.04
N ALA A 21 1.47 -3.53 -14.21
CA ALA A 21 1.48 -2.34 -15.05
C ALA A 21 0.45 -1.28 -14.60
N ASN A 22 -0.10 -1.41 -13.38
CA ASN A 22 -1.00 -0.42 -12.80
C ASN A 22 -0.32 0.33 -11.68
N ASN A 23 -0.43 1.64 -11.71
CA ASN A 23 0.06 2.51 -10.66
C ASN A 23 -0.81 3.76 -10.59
N GLN A 24 -1.63 3.86 -9.54
CA GLN A 24 -2.54 4.99 -9.32
C GLN A 24 -1.85 6.34 -9.47
N PHE A 25 -0.64 6.48 -8.92
CA PHE A 25 0.09 7.75 -8.93
C PHE A 25 0.63 8.08 -10.33
N ASN A 26 1.01 7.08 -11.11
CA ASN A 26 1.43 7.30 -12.50
C ASN A 26 0.22 7.63 -13.38
N SER A 27 -0.92 6.95 -13.18
CA SER A 27 -2.16 7.24 -13.92
C SER A 27 -2.65 8.67 -13.66
N LEU A 28 -2.63 9.14 -12.41
CA LEU A 28 -2.97 10.54 -12.07
C LEU A 28 -2.02 11.55 -12.73
N GLN A 29 -0.72 11.28 -12.73
CA GLN A 29 0.25 12.13 -13.43
C GLN A 29 0.04 12.10 -14.95
N GLY A 30 -0.31 10.94 -15.53
CA GLY A 30 -0.62 10.81 -16.94
C GLY A 30 -1.82 11.65 -17.35
N GLN A 31 -2.88 11.65 -16.54
CA GLN A 31 -4.06 12.51 -16.75
C GLN A 31 -3.68 14.00 -16.74
N GLN A 32 -2.91 14.45 -15.75
CA GLN A 32 -2.44 15.84 -15.68
C GLN A 32 -1.58 16.22 -16.90
N ARG A 33 -0.73 15.32 -17.37
CA ARG A 33 0.09 15.53 -18.57
C ARG A 33 -0.78 15.63 -19.82
N GLN A 34 -1.80 14.78 -19.96
CA GLN A 34 -2.75 14.86 -21.07
C GLN A 34 -3.56 16.15 -21.07
N GLU A 35 -4.02 16.62 -19.89
CA GLU A 35 -4.70 17.92 -19.73
C GLU A 35 -3.80 19.10 -20.17
N GLN A 36 -2.48 18.95 -20.02
CA GLN A 36 -1.47 19.91 -20.49
C GLN A 36 -1.07 19.70 -21.96
N GLY A 37 -1.70 18.78 -22.68
CA GLY A 37 -1.39 18.47 -24.07
C GLY A 37 -0.08 17.71 -24.29
N LEU A 38 0.52 17.14 -23.23
CA LEU A 38 1.75 16.37 -23.31
C LEU A 38 1.47 14.93 -23.74
N LEU A 39 2.37 14.38 -24.56
CA LEU A 39 2.31 12.98 -24.99
C LEU A 39 2.57 12.04 -23.82
N ILE A 40 1.80 10.96 -23.77
CA ILE A 40 2.00 9.83 -22.86
C ILE A 40 2.17 8.55 -23.68
N ASP A 41 3.00 7.64 -23.19
CA ASP A 41 3.14 6.31 -23.80
C ASP A 41 1.87 5.49 -23.52
N PRO A 42 1.09 5.09 -24.56
CA PRO A 42 -0.13 4.31 -24.40
C PRO A 42 0.08 2.94 -23.75
N GLY A 43 1.30 2.40 -23.81
CA GLY A 43 1.66 1.12 -23.19
C GLY A 43 2.08 1.22 -21.72
N SER A 44 2.13 2.42 -21.15
CA SER A 44 2.60 2.67 -19.79
C SER A 44 1.46 2.81 -18.78
N SER A 45 1.79 2.65 -17.49
CA SER A 45 0.87 2.88 -16.36
C SER A 45 0.33 4.31 -16.28
N TYR A 46 0.94 5.27 -16.98
CA TYR A 46 0.46 6.64 -17.12
C TYR A 46 -0.77 6.73 -18.03
N ALA A 47 -0.96 5.79 -18.95
CA ALA A 47 -2.15 5.70 -19.80
C ALA A 47 -3.26 4.81 -19.19
N SER A 48 -2.96 4.08 -18.11
CA SER A 48 -3.91 3.16 -17.47
C SER A 48 -5.04 3.89 -16.76
N ALA A 49 -6.24 3.31 -16.83
CA ALA A 49 -7.37 3.76 -16.03
C ALA A 49 -7.19 3.40 -14.54
N VAL A 50 -7.86 4.16 -13.66
CA VAL A 50 -7.86 3.90 -12.21
C VAL A 50 -8.47 2.53 -11.91
N THR A 51 -7.68 1.66 -11.26
CA THR A 51 -8.08 0.28 -10.94
C THR A 51 -9.06 0.21 -9.77
N ASN A 52 -9.73 -0.92 -9.60
CA ASN A 52 -10.57 -1.14 -8.41
C ASN A 52 -9.75 -1.16 -7.11
N ILE A 53 -8.49 -1.60 -7.15
CA ILE A 53 -7.60 -1.54 -5.98
C ILE A 53 -7.30 -0.08 -5.61
N ALA A 54 -7.01 0.76 -6.60
CA ALA A 54 -6.81 2.19 -6.40
C ALA A 54 -8.08 2.86 -5.85
N LYS A 55 -9.27 2.54 -6.38
CA LYS A 55 -10.55 3.06 -5.88
C LYS A 55 -10.81 2.62 -4.43
N LEU A 56 -10.60 1.35 -4.11
CA LEU A 56 -10.75 0.85 -2.75
C LEU A 56 -9.80 1.56 -1.78
N HIS A 57 -8.55 1.77 -2.19
CA HIS A 57 -7.57 2.52 -1.40
C HIS A 57 -8.01 3.98 -1.17
N GLN A 58 -8.50 4.67 -2.22
CA GLN A 58 -8.99 6.04 -2.12
C GLN A 58 -10.21 6.19 -1.19
N CYS A 59 -11.08 5.18 -1.17
CA CYS A 59 -12.26 5.17 -0.30
C CYS A 59 -11.97 4.59 1.10
N TYR A 60 -10.76 4.11 1.36
CA TYR A 60 -10.41 3.51 2.63
C TYR A 60 -10.15 4.61 3.69
N PRO A 61 -10.68 4.47 4.93
CA PRO A 61 -10.43 5.44 5.98
C PRO A 61 -8.94 5.60 6.28
N ALA A 62 -8.47 6.85 6.38
CA ALA A 62 -7.09 7.15 6.76
C ALA A 62 -7.05 8.29 7.78
N GLN A 63 -6.46 8.01 8.93
CA GLN A 63 -6.19 8.92 10.03
C GLN A 63 -4.68 9.10 10.17
N SER A 64 -4.25 10.24 10.68
CA SER A 64 -2.84 10.54 10.98
C SER A 64 -2.44 10.18 12.41
N GLY A 65 -3.38 9.76 13.25
CA GLY A 65 -3.15 9.43 14.66
C GLY A 65 -4.34 8.72 15.28
N PHE A 66 -4.21 8.40 16.58
CA PHE A 66 -5.26 7.73 17.34
C PHE A 66 -6.38 8.70 17.73
N ASP A 67 -7.62 8.22 17.67
CA ASP A 67 -8.78 8.93 18.19
C ASP A 67 -8.81 8.90 19.74
N PRO A 68 -9.72 9.65 20.39
CA PRO A 68 -9.84 9.64 21.85
C PRO A 68 -10.20 8.27 22.47
N ALA A 69 -10.69 7.33 21.67
CA ALA A 69 -10.98 5.96 22.10
C ALA A 69 -9.76 5.02 21.92
N GLY A 70 -8.63 5.53 21.43
CA GLY A 70 -7.41 4.75 21.22
C GLY A 70 -7.44 3.92 19.93
N HIS A 71 -8.30 4.26 18.97
CA HIS A 71 -8.35 3.58 17.68
C HIS A 71 -7.71 4.43 16.58
N ALA A 72 -6.95 3.79 15.70
CA ALA A 72 -6.44 4.39 14.48
C ALA A 72 -6.71 3.47 13.28
N VAL A 73 -7.08 4.07 12.15
CA VAL A 73 -7.17 3.39 10.85
C VAL A 73 -6.36 4.15 9.81
N THR A 74 -5.56 3.43 9.04
CA THR A 74 -4.75 4.01 7.95
C THR A 74 -4.60 3.02 6.80
N SER A 75 -3.99 3.46 5.70
CA SER A 75 -3.80 2.63 4.52
C SER A 75 -2.47 2.82 3.82
N LEU A 76 -2.04 1.76 3.14
CA LEU A 76 -0.86 1.70 2.30
C LEU A 76 -1.24 1.20 0.91
N TYR A 77 -0.79 1.91 -0.13
CA TYR A 77 -0.91 1.48 -1.51
C TYR A 77 0.42 0.97 -2.05
N ILE A 78 0.40 -0.23 -2.60
CA ILE A 78 1.53 -0.92 -3.22
C ILE A 78 1.25 -1.03 -4.71
N SER A 79 2.00 -0.25 -5.50
CA SER A 79 1.81 -0.23 -6.94
C SER A 79 2.08 -1.58 -7.59
N GLY A 80 1.52 -1.75 -8.77
CA GLY A 80 1.58 -2.97 -9.55
C GLY A 80 2.98 -3.46 -9.88
N ILE A 81 3.09 -4.76 -10.07
CA ILE A 81 4.31 -5.39 -10.60
C ILE A 81 4.74 -4.72 -11.90
N GLY A 82 6.05 -4.53 -12.06
CA GLY A 82 6.63 -3.86 -13.22
C GLY A 82 6.50 -2.33 -13.24
N THR A 83 5.90 -1.73 -12.20
CA THR A 83 5.80 -0.25 -12.06
C THR A 83 6.52 0.25 -10.83
N THR A 84 6.97 1.49 -10.89
CA THR A 84 7.50 2.26 -9.74
C THR A 84 6.90 3.66 -9.80
N THR A 85 6.41 4.16 -8.67
CA THR A 85 5.78 5.49 -8.62
C THR A 85 6.79 6.58 -8.96
N GLY A 86 6.44 7.43 -9.93
CA GLY A 86 7.29 8.55 -10.36
C GLY A 86 8.54 8.14 -11.15
N ALA A 87 8.65 6.87 -11.54
CA ALA A 87 9.70 6.37 -12.40
C ALA A 87 9.10 5.74 -13.68
N ALA A 88 9.95 5.49 -14.68
CA ALA A 88 9.57 4.77 -15.88
C ALA A 88 9.17 3.32 -15.53
N ASP A 89 8.16 2.79 -16.22
CA ASP A 89 7.79 1.39 -16.05
C ASP A 89 8.86 0.47 -16.61
N THR A 90 9.09 -0.64 -15.92
CA THR A 90 10.14 -1.59 -16.31
C THR A 90 9.60 -2.53 -17.38
N GLN A 91 9.79 -2.21 -18.66
CA GLN A 91 9.28 -3.01 -19.79
C GLN A 91 9.87 -4.43 -19.88
N PHE A 92 11.15 -4.65 -19.57
CA PHE A 92 11.81 -5.98 -19.59
C PHE A 92 13.13 -5.93 -18.79
N PRO A 93 13.57 -6.99 -18.05
CA PRO A 93 12.98 -8.33 -17.87
C PRO A 93 12.03 -8.47 -16.66
N GLY A 94 11.75 -7.37 -15.94
CA GLY A 94 11.00 -7.39 -14.68
C GLY A 94 9.52 -7.77 -14.77
N GLN A 95 8.85 -7.51 -15.91
CA GLN A 95 7.43 -7.84 -16.11
C GLN A 95 7.17 -9.35 -16.34
N THR A 96 8.13 -10.06 -16.93
CA THR A 96 7.95 -11.45 -17.40
C THR A 96 8.41 -12.50 -16.37
N TYR A 97 9.44 -12.20 -15.57
CA TYR A 97 10.01 -13.21 -14.64
C TYR A 97 9.54 -13.08 -13.19
N GLY A 98 8.78 -12.05 -12.81
CA GLY A 98 8.33 -11.86 -11.43
C GLY A 98 9.45 -11.79 -10.38
N ARG A 99 10.71 -11.70 -10.81
CA ARG A 99 11.94 -11.67 -10.01
C ARG A 99 12.60 -10.30 -10.15
N GLY A 100 13.01 -9.72 -9.02
CA GLY A 100 13.57 -8.38 -8.91
C GLY A 100 12.71 -7.46 -8.02
N HIS A 101 13.20 -6.25 -7.74
CA HIS A 101 12.57 -5.27 -6.84
C HIS A 101 11.13 -4.87 -7.26
N THR A 102 10.76 -5.04 -8.53
CA THR A 102 9.41 -4.74 -9.05
C THR A 102 8.54 -5.99 -9.23
N GLY A 103 9.04 -7.18 -8.90
CA GLY A 103 8.32 -8.47 -8.95
C GLY A 103 7.44 -8.74 -7.71
N VAL A 104 6.87 -9.95 -7.61
CA VAL A 104 5.97 -10.34 -6.50
C VAL A 104 6.69 -10.18 -5.15
N LEU A 105 7.90 -10.73 -5.05
CA LEU A 105 8.72 -10.67 -3.83
C LEU A 105 9.12 -9.23 -3.49
N GLY A 106 9.52 -8.45 -4.51
CA GLY A 106 9.89 -7.05 -4.31
C GLY A 106 8.72 -6.19 -3.83
N LYS A 107 7.51 -6.41 -4.32
CA LYS A 107 6.31 -5.71 -3.85
C LYS A 107 5.88 -6.14 -2.44
N ALA A 108 6.03 -7.41 -2.10
CA ALA A 108 5.80 -7.89 -0.73
C ALA A 108 6.81 -7.27 0.26
N GLU A 109 8.09 -7.22 -0.11
CA GLU A 109 9.13 -6.60 0.71
C GLU A 109 8.93 -5.08 0.85
N LEU A 110 8.54 -4.40 -0.24
CA LEU A 110 8.15 -2.99 -0.18
C LEU A 110 6.98 -2.79 0.81
N ALA A 111 5.98 -3.66 0.78
CA ALA A 111 4.86 -3.58 1.72
C ALA A 111 5.32 -3.76 3.18
N ARG A 112 6.28 -4.66 3.45
CA ARG A 112 6.88 -4.87 4.77
C ARG A 112 7.63 -3.64 5.28
N THR A 113 8.45 -3.02 4.42
CA THR A 113 9.16 -1.78 4.75
C THR A 113 8.16 -0.65 5.05
N ARG A 114 7.16 -0.45 4.18
CA ARG A 114 6.12 0.56 4.38
C ARG A 114 5.28 0.33 5.63
N LEU A 115 4.93 -0.91 5.92
CA LEU A 115 4.25 -1.26 7.16
C LEU A 115 5.13 -0.95 8.37
N THR A 116 6.42 -1.26 8.33
CA THR A 116 7.35 -0.94 9.43
C THR A 116 7.43 0.56 9.68
N GLU A 117 7.60 1.37 8.63
CA GLU A 117 7.60 2.85 8.73
C GLU A 117 6.28 3.38 9.31
N CYS A 118 5.15 2.84 8.83
CA CYS A 118 3.82 3.17 9.34
C CYS A 118 3.69 2.83 10.83
N LEU A 119 4.09 1.63 11.25
CA LEU A 119 4.03 1.21 12.64
C LEU A 119 4.90 2.09 13.54
N GLN A 120 6.13 2.43 13.11
CA GLN A 120 7.00 3.34 13.85
C GLN A 120 6.36 4.72 14.04
N HIS A 121 5.74 5.25 13.00
CA HIS A 121 5.04 6.55 13.07
C HIS A 121 3.91 6.55 14.10
N PHE A 122 3.05 5.52 14.10
CA PHE A 122 1.92 5.43 15.03
C PHE A 122 2.37 5.09 16.45
N VAL A 123 3.31 4.17 16.62
CA VAL A 123 3.82 3.78 17.95
C VAL A 123 4.50 4.95 18.65
N ALA A 124 5.17 5.85 17.91
CA ALA A 124 5.76 7.07 18.47
C ALA A 124 4.73 8.04 19.08
N GLN A 125 3.44 7.90 18.74
CA GLN A 125 2.35 8.70 19.30
C GLN A 125 1.75 8.09 20.58
N LEU A 126 2.11 6.86 20.92
CA LEU A 126 1.58 6.12 22.05
C LEU A 126 2.58 6.05 23.20
N PRO A 127 2.11 5.98 24.46
CA PRO A 127 2.97 5.59 25.56
C PRO A 127 3.54 4.17 25.31
N PRO A 128 4.75 3.88 25.82
CA PRO A 128 5.37 2.55 25.68
C PRO A 128 4.40 1.43 26.09
N ASN A 129 4.40 0.34 25.33
CA ASN A 129 3.61 -0.88 25.59
C ASN A 129 2.08 -0.69 25.61
N THR A 130 1.56 0.34 24.94
CA THR A 130 0.11 0.64 24.92
C THR A 130 -0.61 0.08 23.69
N LEU A 131 0.11 -0.22 22.60
CA LEU A 131 -0.49 -0.84 21.41
C LEU A 131 -0.91 -2.28 21.73
N SER A 132 -2.22 -2.53 21.80
CA SER A 132 -2.79 -3.84 22.16
C SER A 132 -3.05 -4.73 20.96
N ARG A 133 -3.30 -4.13 19.79
CA ARG A 133 -3.71 -4.88 18.60
C ARG A 133 -3.33 -4.16 17.32
N LEU A 134 -2.73 -4.92 16.41
CA LEU A 134 -2.56 -4.57 15.01
C LEU A 134 -3.54 -5.42 14.17
N GLN A 135 -4.36 -4.77 13.35
CA GLN A 135 -5.25 -5.42 12.37
C GLN A 135 -4.78 -5.08 10.97
N LEU A 136 -4.65 -6.08 10.10
CA LEU A 136 -4.25 -5.88 8.71
C LEU A 136 -5.41 -6.30 7.79
N ASP A 137 -5.89 -5.38 6.98
CA ASP A 137 -6.88 -5.65 5.93
C ASP A 137 -6.14 -5.69 4.58
N LEU A 138 -6.04 -6.86 3.95
CA LEU A 138 -5.26 -7.02 2.72
C LEU A 138 -6.14 -7.17 1.49
N PHE A 139 -5.84 -6.37 0.47
CA PHE A 139 -6.50 -6.39 -0.82
C PHE A 139 -5.47 -6.56 -1.92
N GLY A 140 -5.77 -7.39 -2.92
CA GLY A 140 -4.89 -7.53 -4.07
C GLY A 140 -5.61 -8.01 -5.31
N PHE A 141 -5.13 -7.59 -6.48
CA PHE A 141 -5.68 -8.01 -7.77
C PHE A 141 -4.61 -8.66 -8.66
N SER A 142 -4.97 -9.77 -9.33
CA SER A 142 -4.08 -10.52 -10.23
C SER A 142 -2.72 -10.83 -9.55
N ARG A 143 -1.58 -10.43 -10.13
CA ARG A 143 -0.27 -10.61 -9.48
C ARG A 143 -0.08 -9.79 -8.19
N GLY A 144 -0.83 -8.71 -8.00
CA GLY A 144 -0.93 -8.03 -6.71
C GLY A 144 -1.52 -8.92 -5.61
N ALA A 145 -2.48 -9.79 -5.95
CA ALA A 145 -3.01 -10.78 -5.00
C ALA A 145 -1.96 -11.84 -4.62
N ALA A 146 -1.09 -12.24 -5.56
CA ALA A 146 0.04 -13.11 -5.26
C ALA A 146 1.04 -12.45 -4.30
N ALA A 147 1.32 -11.16 -4.50
CA ALA A 147 2.18 -10.37 -3.60
C ALA A 147 1.55 -10.24 -2.20
N ALA A 148 0.25 -9.95 -2.11
CA ALA A 148 -0.47 -9.89 -0.84
C ALA A 148 -0.38 -11.22 -0.07
N ARG A 149 -0.63 -12.35 -0.73
CA ARG A 149 -0.51 -13.69 -0.11
C ARG A 149 0.91 -13.98 0.36
N HIS A 150 1.92 -13.64 -0.45
CA HIS A 150 3.32 -13.84 -0.08
C HIS A 150 3.68 -13.00 1.15
N PHE A 151 3.25 -11.75 1.18
CA PHE A 151 3.45 -10.84 2.30
C PHE A 151 2.81 -11.35 3.61
N VAL A 152 1.59 -11.89 3.57
CA VAL A 152 0.97 -12.53 4.75
C VAL A 152 1.83 -13.69 5.25
N ASN A 153 2.32 -14.54 4.34
CA ASN A 153 3.16 -15.68 4.73
C ASN A 153 4.47 -15.22 5.39
N GLN A 154 5.06 -14.10 4.95
CA GLN A 154 6.26 -13.55 5.58
C GLN A 154 5.97 -13.06 7.00
N ILE A 155 4.85 -12.35 7.22
CA ILE A 155 4.47 -11.87 8.55
C ILE A 155 4.21 -13.04 9.50
N ASN A 156 3.51 -14.08 9.05
CA ASN A 156 3.18 -15.22 9.91
C ASN A 156 4.39 -16.12 10.23
N ALA A 157 5.46 -16.04 9.44
CA ALA A 157 6.69 -16.77 9.68
C ALA A 157 7.70 -16.00 10.57
N SER A 158 7.35 -14.78 10.98
CA SER A 158 8.16 -13.88 11.83
C SER A 158 7.77 -14.03 13.29
#